data_AF-A0A5M4DBQ5-F1
#
_entry.id   AF-A0A5M4DBQ5-F1
#
_cell.length_a   1.000
_cell.length_b   1.000
_cell.length_c   1.000
_cell.angle_alpha   90.00
_cell.angle_beta   90.00
_cell.angle_gamma   90.00
#
_symmetry.space_group_name_H-M   'P 1'
#
loop_
_entity.id
_entity.type
_entity.pdbx_description
1 polymer ?
#
loop_
_entity_poly.entity_id
_entity_poly.type
_entity_poly.pdbx_seq_one_letter_code
_entity_poly.pdbx_strand_id
1 'polypeptide(L)'
;RQWTDHFPNGDFMEAILCSSFDWNGVRQPFVFATENDALNAASMLLGHLLTGTAQLFSDVRTFWSPEAVQRVANHRLQGRAELGILHLINSGPSALDWTGESAENGSHTILPWWNVAEGDVAKYLGATLWRASDTGYFPGGGWSTDFTTRGDIPCTMCRINLVGGLGPVLQIAEGWTVELPPLVHDALDRRTNPTWPTTWFVPNLTGSYPFDDPYNVMNHWGANHGAICVGHVGGDLLTLASMLRIPVDMHNVPLGRVFQPAVWSRLGATLDPCGADFRACAHFGPLYG
;
A
#
# COMPACT_ATOMS: atom_id res chain seq x y z
N ARG A 1 10.59 -8.89 17.96
CA ARG A 1 11.87 -9.24 18.63
C ARG A 1 11.70 -10.38 19.63
N GLN A 2 11.02 -10.20 20.77
CA GLN A 2 10.94 -11.21 21.84
C GLN A 2 10.40 -12.57 21.36
N TRP A 3 9.46 -12.56 20.42
CA TRP A 3 8.98 -13.77 19.75
C TRP A 3 10.01 -14.32 18.75
N THR A 4 10.37 -13.51 17.75
CA THR A 4 11.19 -13.88 16.58
C THR A 4 12.65 -14.26 16.90
N ASP A 5 13.16 -13.80 18.04
CA ASP A 5 14.49 -14.16 18.54
C ASP A 5 14.53 -15.63 19.05
N HIS A 6 13.38 -16.29 19.19
CA HIS A 6 13.28 -17.66 19.70
C HIS A 6 12.39 -18.60 18.86
N PHE A 7 11.23 -18.13 18.42
CA PHE A 7 10.25 -18.90 17.66
C PHE A 7 10.21 -18.48 16.18
N PRO A 8 9.71 -19.34 15.28
CA PRO A 8 9.48 -18.96 13.89
C PRO A 8 8.67 -17.66 13.79
N ASN A 9 9.06 -16.80 12.85
CA ASN A 9 8.42 -15.51 12.65
C ASN A 9 6.97 -15.62 12.14
N GLY A 10 6.31 -14.47 12.04
CA GLY A 10 4.90 -14.37 11.66
C GLY A 10 4.64 -14.48 10.16
N ASP A 11 5.65 -14.56 9.30
CA ASP A 11 5.51 -14.31 7.87
C ASP A 11 4.42 -15.17 7.21
N PHE A 12 4.47 -16.50 7.41
CA PHE A 12 3.45 -17.39 6.87
C PHE A 12 2.05 -17.10 7.42
N MET A 13 1.94 -16.84 8.73
CA MET A 13 0.67 -16.53 9.39
C MET A 13 0.06 -15.26 8.79
N GLU A 14 0.85 -14.19 8.70
CA GLU A 14 0.40 -12.88 8.22
C GLU A 14 0.02 -12.93 6.74
N ALA A 15 0.84 -13.58 5.91
CA ALA A 15 0.56 -13.75 4.48
C ALA A 15 -0.74 -14.52 4.23
N ILE A 16 -0.93 -15.67 4.89
CA ILE A 16 -2.13 -16.50 4.68
C ILE A 16 -3.38 -15.85 5.28
N LEU A 17 -3.30 -15.23 6.46
CA LEU A 17 -4.46 -14.53 7.04
C LEU A 17 -4.94 -13.39 6.13
N CYS A 18 -4.01 -12.59 5.62
CA CYS A 18 -4.30 -11.47 4.72
C CYS A 18 -4.65 -11.88 3.28
N SER A 19 -4.45 -13.15 2.91
CA SER A 19 -4.86 -13.68 1.61
C SER A 19 -6.36 -14.04 1.59
N SER A 20 -6.97 -14.01 0.40
CA SER A 20 -8.38 -14.36 0.18
C SER A 20 -8.66 -15.86 0.12
N PHE A 21 -7.73 -16.69 0.57
CA PHE A 21 -7.86 -18.14 0.55
C PHE A 21 -6.92 -18.79 1.56
N ASP A 22 -7.25 -20.01 1.94
CA ASP A 22 -6.32 -20.93 2.59
C ASP A 22 -6.71 -22.38 2.29
N TRP A 23 -6.24 -23.34 3.09
CA TRP A 23 -6.56 -24.76 2.95
C TRP A 23 -8.06 -25.08 3.07
N ASN A 24 -8.89 -24.16 3.57
CA ASN A 24 -10.35 -24.31 3.61
C ASN A 24 -11.06 -23.71 2.37
N GLY A 25 -10.30 -23.23 1.39
CA GLY A 25 -10.82 -22.60 0.18
C GLY A 25 -10.79 -21.08 0.23
N VAL A 26 -11.49 -20.46 -0.74
CA VAL A 26 -11.62 -19.01 -0.86
C VAL A 26 -12.46 -18.46 0.28
N ARG A 27 -12.02 -17.34 0.87
CA ARG A 27 -12.68 -16.67 1.99
C ARG A 27 -12.36 -15.18 2.03
N GLN A 28 -13.08 -14.44 2.87
CA GLN A 28 -12.70 -13.07 3.18
C GLN A 28 -11.29 -13.01 3.80
N PRO A 29 -10.41 -12.12 3.31
CA PRO A 29 -9.15 -11.78 3.96
C PRO A 29 -9.35 -11.26 5.38
N PHE A 30 -8.48 -11.67 6.30
CA PHE A 30 -8.38 -11.03 7.61
C PHE A 30 -7.46 -9.82 7.51
N VAL A 31 -7.87 -8.68 8.08
CA VAL A 31 -6.97 -7.54 8.25
C VAL A 31 -6.04 -7.83 9.43
N PHE A 32 -4.77 -8.08 9.12
CA PHE A 32 -3.76 -8.43 10.11
C PHE A 32 -2.48 -7.66 9.82
N ALA A 33 -1.91 -7.02 10.85
CA ALA A 33 -0.78 -6.10 10.67
C ALA A 33 0.52 -6.68 11.20
N THR A 34 1.52 -6.69 10.32
CA THR A 34 2.92 -6.92 10.64
C THR A 34 3.37 -5.97 11.75
N GLU A 35 4.23 -6.46 12.63
CA GLU A 35 4.83 -5.71 13.75
C GLU A 35 3.82 -5.09 14.74
N ASN A 36 2.56 -5.55 14.71
CA ASN A 36 1.49 -4.97 15.52
C ASN A 36 1.31 -3.46 15.25
N ASP A 37 1.55 -3.01 14.01
CA ASP A 37 1.27 -1.64 13.58
C ASP A 37 -0.24 -1.42 13.43
N ALA A 38 -0.88 -1.05 14.53
CA ALA A 38 -2.32 -0.81 14.59
C ALA A 38 -2.79 0.31 13.65
N LEU A 39 -1.93 1.27 13.30
CA LEU A 39 -2.30 2.35 12.39
C LEU A 39 -2.28 1.88 10.94
N ASN A 40 -1.33 1.02 10.56
CA ASN A 40 -1.39 0.35 9.26
C ASN A 40 -2.58 -0.61 9.18
N ALA A 41 -2.87 -1.33 10.28
CA ALA A 41 -4.06 -2.18 10.37
C ALA A 41 -5.35 -1.38 10.12
N ALA A 42 -5.46 -0.20 10.74
CA ALA A 42 -6.60 0.69 10.53
C ALA A 42 -6.66 1.18 9.08
N SER A 43 -5.54 1.55 8.46
CA SER A 43 -5.48 1.92 7.04
C SER A 43 -5.90 0.78 6.11
N MET A 44 -5.38 -0.44 6.34
CA MET A 44 -5.80 -1.64 5.62
C MET A 44 -7.29 -1.90 5.81
N LEU A 45 -7.83 -1.71 7.02
CA LEU A 45 -9.24 -1.90 7.30
C LEU A 45 -10.12 -0.95 6.49
N LEU A 46 -9.74 0.34 6.36
CA LEU A 46 -10.47 1.28 5.52
C LEU A 46 -10.51 0.81 4.06
N GLY A 47 -9.36 0.43 3.49
CA GLY A 47 -9.27 -0.09 2.13
C GLY A 47 -10.10 -1.36 1.94
N HIS A 48 -9.99 -2.31 2.87
CA HIS A 48 -10.72 -3.58 2.81
C HIS A 48 -12.23 -3.39 2.84
N LEU A 49 -12.74 -2.50 3.71
CA LEU A 49 -14.17 -2.22 3.82
C LEU A 49 -14.74 -1.51 2.58
N LEU A 50 -13.90 -0.74 1.87
CA LEU A 50 -14.31 -0.06 0.64
C LEU A 50 -14.27 -0.98 -0.59
N THR A 51 -13.31 -1.90 -0.67
CA THR A 51 -13.08 -2.68 -1.89
C THR A 51 -13.48 -4.15 -1.81
N GLY A 52 -13.58 -4.70 -0.59
CA GLY A 52 -13.75 -6.14 -0.37
C GLY A 52 -12.54 -6.98 -0.81
N THR A 53 -11.38 -6.37 -1.08
CA THR A 53 -10.18 -7.05 -1.57
C THR A 53 -9.17 -7.29 -0.46
N ALA A 54 -8.22 -8.20 -0.69
CA ALA A 54 -7.02 -8.31 0.14
C ALA A 54 -6.20 -7.01 0.09
N GLN A 55 -5.55 -6.68 1.19
CA GLN A 55 -4.79 -5.45 1.37
C GLN A 55 -3.29 -5.77 1.41
N LEU A 56 -2.48 -4.91 0.80
CA LEU A 56 -1.03 -5.02 0.86
C LEU A 56 -0.50 -4.18 2.03
N PHE A 57 0.03 -4.86 3.03
CA PHE A 57 0.91 -4.25 4.02
C PHE A 57 2.30 -4.11 3.40
N SER A 58 2.94 -2.95 3.50
CA SER A 58 4.30 -2.80 2.99
C SER A 58 5.12 -1.76 3.77
N ASP A 59 6.43 -1.99 3.88
CA ASP A 59 7.38 -0.90 4.09
C ASP A 59 7.46 -0.04 2.82
N VAL A 60 7.54 1.27 3.01
CA VAL A 60 7.94 2.25 2.00
C VAL A 60 9.47 2.35 2.05
N ARG A 61 10.13 1.39 1.41
CA ARG A 61 11.51 1.05 1.71
C ARG A 61 12.53 1.98 1.06
N THR A 62 12.36 2.23 -0.24
CA THR A 62 13.37 2.95 -1.03
C THR A 62 12.71 3.77 -2.13
N PHE A 63 13.15 5.01 -2.31
CA PHE A 63 12.94 5.75 -3.55
C PHE A 63 14.14 5.51 -4.48
N TRP A 64 13.84 5.08 -5.70
CA TRP A 64 14.82 4.92 -6.77
C TRP A 64 14.61 6.02 -7.80
N SER A 65 15.50 7.02 -7.78
CA SER A 65 15.52 8.05 -8.82
C SER A 65 15.95 7.46 -10.17
N PRO A 66 15.58 8.09 -11.30
CA PRO A 66 16.02 7.66 -12.62
C PRO A 66 17.55 7.58 -12.74
N GLU A 67 18.28 8.54 -12.16
CA GLU A 67 19.74 8.57 -12.14
C GLU A 67 20.32 7.43 -11.31
N ALA A 68 19.69 7.10 -10.18
CA ALA A 68 20.11 5.99 -9.34
C ALA A 68 19.96 4.66 -10.08
N VAL A 69 18.83 4.43 -10.76
CA VAL A 69 18.60 3.22 -11.57
C VAL A 69 19.57 3.16 -12.75
N GLN A 70 19.78 4.26 -13.47
CA GLN A 70 20.76 4.32 -14.55
C GLN A 70 22.17 3.99 -14.06
N ARG A 71 22.55 4.46 -12.87
CA ARG A 71 23.87 4.20 -12.29
C ARG A 71 24.08 2.75 -11.87
N VAL A 72 23.07 2.10 -11.27
CA VAL A 72 23.24 0.75 -10.68
C VAL A 72 22.81 -0.39 -11.59
N ALA A 73 21.93 -0.13 -12.54
CA ALA A 73 21.36 -1.13 -13.45
C ALA A 73 21.61 -0.80 -14.94
N ASN A 74 22.31 0.30 -15.24
CA ASN A 74 22.58 0.76 -16.60
C ASN A 74 21.32 0.86 -17.49
N HIS A 75 20.21 1.29 -16.89
CA HIS A 75 18.92 1.37 -17.55
C HIS A 75 18.24 2.71 -17.27
N ARG A 76 17.72 3.34 -18.33
CA ARG A 76 16.90 4.54 -18.24
C ARG A 76 15.44 4.11 -18.09
N LEU A 77 14.83 4.45 -16.96
CA LEU A 77 13.40 4.21 -16.73
C LEU A 77 12.54 4.89 -17.81
N GLN A 78 11.42 4.26 -18.16
CA GLN A 78 10.50 4.70 -19.20
C GLN A 78 9.04 4.51 -18.75
N GLY A 79 8.10 5.07 -19.52
CA GLY A 79 6.67 4.97 -19.23
C GLY A 79 6.34 5.61 -17.88
N ARG A 80 5.46 4.99 -17.08
CA ARG A 80 5.08 5.52 -15.77
C ARG A 80 6.28 5.69 -14.83
N ALA A 81 7.29 4.84 -14.95
CA ALA A 81 8.46 4.86 -14.08
C ALA A 81 9.49 5.94 -14.44
N GLU A 82 9.28 6.76 -15.48
CA GLU A 82 10.32 7.65 -16.02
C GLU A 82 10.87 8.68 -15.03
N LEU A 83 10.07 9.07 -14.02
CA LEU A 83 10.44 10.03 -12.98
C LEU A 83 10.91 9.36 -11.67
N GLY A 84 11.01 8.03 -11.66
CA GLY A 84 11.42 7.25 -10.50
C GLY A 84 10.31 6.38 -9.95
N ILE A 85 10.68 5.50 -9.03
CA ILE A 85 9.81 4.45 -8.48
C ILE A 85 10.03 4.33 -6.97
N LEU A 86 8.98 3.93 -6.24
CA LEU A 86 9.05 3.52 -4.85
C LEU A 86 9.12 1.99 -4.78
N HIS A 87 10.06 1.48 -3.99
CA HIS A 87 10.15 0.07 -3.62
C HIS A 87 9.27 -0.15 -2.39
N LEU A 88 8.13 -0.81 -2.61
CA LEU A 88 7.24 -1.27 -1.55
C LEU A 88 7.56 -2.74 -1.28
N ILE A 89 8.10 -3.04 -0.10
CA ILE A 89 8.55 -4.39 0.26
C ILE A 89 8.45 -4.60 1.77
N ASN A 90 7.42 -5.34 2.23
CA ASN A 90 7.30 -5.68 3.64
C ASN A 90 8.45 -6.61 4.09
N SER A 91 8.68 -6.67 5.40
CA SER A 91 9.74 -7.43 6.04
C SER A 91 9.52 -8.96 6.11
N GLY A 92 8.86 -9.53 5.09
CA GLY A 92 8.63 -10.97 4.98
C GLY A 92 7.29 -11.36 4.37
N PRO A 93 6.15 -10.93 4.94
CA PRO A 93 4.83 -11.35 4.49
C PRO A 93 4.13 -10.37 3.56
N SER A 94 3.36 -10.91 2.62
CA SER A 94 2.31 -10.17 1.91
C SER A 94 1.17 -11.11 1.53
N ALA A 95 -0.04 -10.56 1.38
CA ALA A 95 -1.17 -11.31 0.85
C ALA A 95 -0.88 -11.79 -0.57
N LEU A 96 -1.06 -13.09 -0.83
CA LEU A 96 -0.71 -13.73 -2.10
C LEU A 96 -1.54 -13.21 -3.28
N ASP A 97 -2.72 -12.66 -3.00
CA ASP A 97 -3.53 -11.91 -3.96
C ASP A 97 -2.71 -10.83 -4.69
N TRP A 98 -1.77 -10.19 -3.98
CA TRP A 98 -0.92 -9.13 -4.51
C TRP A 98 0.21 -9.59 -5.42
N THR A 99 0.32 -10.89 -5.71
CA THR A 99 1.01 -11.33 -6.93
C THR A 99 0.42 -10.63 -8.17
N GLY A 100 -0.88 -10.31 -8.15
CA GLY A 100 -1.55 -9.60 -9.25
C GLY A 100 -1.84 -10.51 -10.46
N GLU A 101 -1.78 -11.83 -10.28
CA GLU A 101 -1.96 -12.80 -11.37
C GLU A 101 -3.43 -12.98 -11.80
N SER A 102 -4.38 -12.47 -11.02
CA SER A 102 -5.77 -12.40 -11.47
C SER A 102 -5.94 -11.38 -12.56
N ALA A 103 -6.97 -11.57 -13.38
CA ALA A 103 -7.32 -10.65 -14.44
C ALA A 103 -8.82 -10.37 -14.43
N GLU A 104 -9.16 -9.10 -14.60
CA GLU A 104 -10.52 -8.64 -14.87
C GLU A 104 -10.50 -7.87 -16.20
N ASN A 105 -11.41 -8.22 -17.12
CA ASN A 105 -11.46 -7.64 -18.47
C ASN A 105 -10.12 -7.71 -19.24
N GLY A 106 -9.31 -8.73 -18.97
CA GLY A 106 -8.01 -8.94 -19.62
C GLY A 106 -6.84 -8.15 -19.03
N SER A 107 -7.05 -7.40 -17.95
CA SER A 107 -6.01 -6.65 -17.25
C SER A 107 -5.75 -7.21 -15.85
N HIS A 108 -4.48 -7.26 -15.45
CA HIS A 108 -4.08 -7.72 -14.12
C HIS A 108 -4.75 -6.89 -13.02
N THR A 109 -5.17 -7.54 -11.93
CA THR A 109 -5.85 -6.88 -10.81
C THR A 109 -5.84 -7.74 -9.53
N ILE A 110 -6.37 -7.16 -8.46
CA ILE A 110 -6.72 -7.84 -7.21
C ILE A 110 -8.25 -7.94 -7.17
N LEU A 111 -8.79 -9.15 -7.04
CA LEU A 111 -10.23 -9.36 -7.03
C LEU A 111 -10.82 -9.22 -5.63
N PRO A 112 -12.09 -8.78 -5.50
CA PRO A 112 -12.87 -9.03 -4.29
C PRO A 112 -12.94 -10.53 -4.02
N TRP A 113 -12.89 -10.93 -2.74
CA TRP A 113 -12.73 -12.34 -2.39
C TRP A 113 -13.86 -13.25 -2.90
N TRP A 114 -15.08 -12.73 -3.04
CA TRP A 114 -16.21 -13.49 -3.60
C TRP A 114 -16.12 -13.71 -5.13
N ASN A 115 -15.20 -13.02 -5.80
CA ASN A 115 -14.91 -13.19 -7.23
C ASN A 115 -13.65 -14.04 -7.49
N VAL A 116 -12.89 -14.40 -6.46
CA VAL A 116 -11.69 -15.24 -6.58
C VAL A 116 -12.10 -16.69 -6.85
N ALA A 117 -11.58 -17.29 -7.92
CA ALA A 117 -11.80 -18.70 -8.25
C ALA A 117 -10.58 -19.58 -7.90
N GLU A 118 -10.77 -20.89 -7.85
CA GLU A 118 -9.67 -21.86 -7.62
C GLU A 118 -8.52 -21.70 -8.64
N GLY A 119 -8.84 -21.33 -9.88
CA GLY A 119 -7.86 -21.07 -10.92
C GLY A 119 -7.01 -19.82 -10.63
N ASP A 120 -7.54 -18.82 -9.93
CA ASP A 120 -6.77 -17.66 -9.48
C ASP A 120 -5.86 -18.03 -8.31
N VAL A 121 -6.39 -18.78 -7.33
CA VAL A 121 -5.62 -19.31 -6.20
C VAL A 121 -4.39 -20.09 -6.66
N ALA A 122 -4.55 -20.96 -7.67
CA ALA A 122 -3.44 -21.72 -8.25
C ALA A 122 -2.36 -20.81 -8.86
N LYS A 123 -2.75 -19.69 -9.49
CA LYS A 123 -1.79 -18.71 -10.04
C LYS A 123 -1.07 -17.96 -8.93
N TYR A 124 -1.79 -17.51 -7.90
CA TYR A 124 -1.18 -16.81 -6.76
C TYR A 124 -0.12 -17.68 -6.07
N LEU A 125 -0.46 -18.95 -5.81
CA LEU A 125 0.48 -19.93 -5.26
C LEU A 125 1.64 -20.22 -6.22
N GLY A 126 1.38 -20.33 -7.52
CA GLY A 126 2.41 -20.58 -8.53
C GLY A 126 3.39 -19.42 -8.73
N ALA A 127 2.96 -18.19 -8.44
CA ALA A 127 3.79 -16.99 -8.51
C ALA A 127 4.53 -16.68 -7.20
N THR A 128 4.25 -17.41 -6.11
CA THR A 128 4.84 -17.19 -4.80
C THR A 128 5.87 -18.26 -4.46
N LEU A 129 7.07 -17.83 -4.08
CA LEU A 129 8.08 -18.68 -3.48
C LEU A 129 8.10 -18.48 -1.96
N TRP A 130 8.13 -19.57 -1.21
CA TRP A 130 8.34 -19.52 0.24
C TRP A 130 9.84 -19.63 0.52
N ARG A 131 10.44 -18.56 1.03
CA ARG A 131 11.88 -18.48 1.29
C ARG A 131 12.15 -18.63 2.77
N ALA A 132 13.22 -19.34 3.12
CA ALA A 132 13.66 -19.39 4.51
C ALA A 132 14.02 -17.97 4.98
N SER A 133 13.44 -17.55 6.10
CA SER A 133 13.68 -16.21 6.64
C SER A 133 15.16 -16.03 7.04
N ASP A 134 15.68 -14.81 6.88
CA ASP A 134 17.06 -14.49 7.24
C ASP A 134 17.27 -14.61 8.75
N THR A 135 18.02 -15.64 9.17
CA THR A 135 18.32 -15.90 10.59
C THR A 135 19.15 -14.82 11.28
N GLY A 136 19.75 -13.89 10.52
CA GLY A 136 20.36 -12.69 11.07
C GLY A 136 19.34 -11.71 11.66
N TYR A 137 18.13 -11.66 11.11
CA TYR A 137 17.00 -10.86 11.61
C TYR A 137 16.00 -11.69 12.43
N PHE A 138 15.78 -12.94 12.03
CA PHE A 138 14.81 -13.86 12.62
C PHE A 138 15.49 -15.14 13.11
N PRO A 139 16.18 -15.13 14.26
CA PRO A 139 16.90 -16.30 14.77
C PRO A 139 16.06 -17.57 14.93
N GLY A 140 14.75 -17.44 15.21
CA GLY A 140 13.81 -18.56 15.28
C GLY A 140 13.40 -19.14 13.92
N GLY A 141 13.87 -18.57 12.81
CA GLY A 141 13.53 -18.96 11.44
C GLY A 141 12.14 -18.48 11.01
N GLY A 142 11.62 -19.09 9.95
CA GLY A 142 10.36 -18.68 9.32
C GLY A 142 10.35 -18.93 7.83
N TRP A 143 9.24 -18.54 7.19
CA TRP A 143 9.06 -18.63 5.74
C TRP A 143 8.46 -17.33 5.21
N SER A 144 9.29 -16.49 4.59
CA SER A 144 8.84 -15.27 3.93
C SER A 144 8.20 -15.58 2.58
N THR A 145 7.27 -14.74 2.17
CA THR A 145 6.71 -14.74 0.81
C THR A 145 7.64 -13.97 -0.12
N ASP A 146 7.98 -14.55 -1.25
CA ASP A 146 8.73 -13.92 -2.32
C ASP A 146 7.93 -14.00 -3.61
N PHE A 147 7.51 -12.83 -4.10
CA PHE A 147 6.89 -12.64 -5.40
C PHE A 147 7.14 -11.19 -5.85
N THR A 148 6.94 -10.93 -7.13
CA THR A 148 6.92 -9.56 -7.68
C THR A 148 5.54 -9.26 -8.23
N THR A 149 4.89 -8.24 -7.69
CA THR A 149 3.56 -7.80 -8.10
C THR A 149 3.55 -7.42 -9.58
N ARG A 150 2.53 -7.88 -10.33
CA ARG A 150 2.34 -7.50 -11.73
C ARG A 150 2.20 -5.98 -11.90
N GLY A 151 2.72 -5.47 -13.02
CA GLY A 151 2.60 -4.07 -13.40
C GLY A 151 1.21 -3.69 -13.91
N ASP A 152 1.01 -2.39 -14.07
CA ASP A 152 -0.21 -1.78 -14.62
C ASP A 152 -1.49 -2.04 -13.80
N ILE A 153 -1.35 -2.34 -12.51
CA ILE A 153 -2.47 -2.41 -11.57
C ILE A 153 -2.67 -1.02 -10.95
N PRO A 154 -3.83 -0.36 -11.12
CA PRO A 154 -4.12 0.87 -10.41
C PRO A 154 -4.26 0.56 -8.93
N CYS A 155 -3.67 1.38 -8.07
CA CYS A 155 -3.73 1.17 -6.63
C CYS A 155 -3.68 2.50 -5.87
N THR A 156 -4.08 2.44 -4.60
CA THR A 156 -4.07 3.57 -3.68
C THR A 156 -3.31 3.17 -2.42
N MET A 157 -2.19 3.83 -2.17
CA MET A 157 -1.46 3.73 -0.91
C MET A 157 -2.07 4.73 0.08
N CYS A 158 -2.33 4.30 1.31
CA CYS A 158 -2.87 5.14 2.36
C CYS A 158 -2.20 4.85 3.72
N ARG A 159 -2.18 5.86 4.59
CA ARG A 159 -1.61 5.75 5.93
C ARG A 159 -2.31 6.68 6.91
N ILE A 160 -2.78 6.12 8.02
CA ILE A 160 -3.22 6.87 9.19
C ILE A 160 -1.99 7.11 10.07
N ASN A 161 -1.81 8.34 10.53
CA ASN A 161 -0.81 8.70 11.52
C ASN A 161 -1.48 9.38 12.71
N LEU A 162 -0.91 9.24 13.92
CA LEU A 162 -1.34 9.99 15.10
C LEU A 162 -0.33 11.11 15.38
N VAL A 163 -0.79 12.35 15.30
CA VAL A 163 0.05 13.53 15.52
C VAL A 163 -0.30 14.16 16.87
N GLY A 164 0.71 14.38 17.71
CA GLY A 164 0.54 14.96 19.04
C GLY A 164 -0.14 16.33 18.99
N GLY A 165 -1.26 16.47 19.69
CA GLY A 165 -2.05 17.72 19.72
C GLY A 165 -3.00 17.91 18.55
N LEU A 166 -2.94 17.08 17.52
CA LEU A 166 -3.83 17.12 16.35
C LEU A 166 -4.77 15.91 16.30
N GLY A 167 -4.29 14.72 16.67
CA GLY A 167 -5.04 13.47 16.57
C GLY A 167 -4.73 12.69 15.29
N PRO A 168 -5.65 11.84 14.79
CA PRO A 168 -5.45 11.07 13.57
C PRO A 168 -5.44 11.98 12.33
N VAL A 169 -4.52 11.71 11.41
CA VAL A 169 -4.48 12.28 10.06
C VAL A 169 -4.37 11.14 9.04
N LEU A 170 -4.87 11.35 7.83
CA LEU A 170 -4.80 10.37 6.75
C LEU A 170 -3.99 10.92 5.56
N GLN A 171 -3.06 10.11 5.06
CA GLN A 171 -2.33 10.34 3.82
C GLN A 171 -2.83 9.38 2.73
N ILE A 172 -2.92 9.86 1.50
CA ILE A 172 -3.42 9.11 0.33
C ILE A 172 -2.50 9.38 -0.86
N ALA A 173 -2.01 8.34 -1.51
CA ALA A 173 -1.27 8.43 -2.77
C ALA A 173 -1.82 7.40 -3.75
N GLU A 174 -2.65 7.84 -4.70
CA GLU A 174 -3.03 7.02 -5.84
C GLU A 174 -1.87 6.88 -6.81
N GLY A 175 -1.79 5.73 -7.46
CA GLY A 175 -0.71 5.43 -8.39
C GLY A 175 -0.93 4.11 -9.09
N TRP A 176 0.18 3.53 -9.53
CA TRP A 176 0.18 2.29 -10.30
C TRP A 176 1.33 1.41 -9.84
N THR A 177 1.09 0.10 -9.86
CA THR A 177 2.19 -0.85 -9.90
C THR A 177 2.86 -0.78 -11.27
N VAL A 178 4.16 -1.02 -11.33
CA VAL A 178 4.93 -1.07 -12.58
C VAL A 178 5.78 -2.34 -12.63
N GLU A 179 5.97 -2.86 -13.84
CA GLU A 179 6.89 -3.97 -14.06
C GLU A 179 8.22 -3.42 -14.59
N LEU A 180 9.33 -3.86 -13.97
CA LEU A 180 10.66 -3.52 -14.43
C LEU A 180 11.20 -4.66 -15.30
N PRO A 181 12.07 -4.37 -16.29
CA PRO A 181 12.77 -5.43 -17.01
C PRO A 181 13.49 -6.36 -16.03
N PRO A 182 13.51 -7.69 -16.25
CA PRO A 182 14.03 -8.65 -15.26
C PRO A 182 15.43 -8.32 -14.72
N LEU A 183 16.36 -7.90 -15.60
CA LEU A 183 17.72 -7.53 -15.19
C LEU A 183 17.76 -6.28 -14.30
N VAL A 184 16.83 -5.34 -14.49
CA VAL A 184 16.72 -4.14 -13.66
C VAL A 184 16.13 -4.51 -12.32
N HIS A 185 15.01 -5.26 -12.31
CA HIS A 185 14.41 -5.78 -11.09
C HIS A 185 15.44 -6.51 -10.23
N ASP A 186 16.13 -7.51 -10.77
CA ASP A 186 17.15 -8.29 -10.08
C ASP A 186 18.27 -7.42 -9.49
N ALA A 187 18.70 -6.38 -10.22
CA ALA A 187 19.79 -5.51 -9.79
C ALA A 187 19.39 -4.64 -8.58
N LEU A 188 18.12 -4.27 -8.47
CA LEU A 188 17.58 -3.49 -7.35
C LEU A 188 17.20 -4.40 -6.18
N ASP A 189 16.47 -5.49 -6.46
CA ASP A 189 15.92 -6.42 -5.48
C ASP A 189 16.99 -7.08 -4.59
N ARG A 190 18.06 -7.59 -5.22
CA ARG A 190 19.21 -8.20 -4.50
C ARG A 190 19.95 -7.25 -3.56
N ARG A 191 19.78 -5.93 -3.72
CA ARG A 191 20.39 -4.90 -2.85
C ARG A 191 19.50 -4.56 -1.66
N THR A 192 18.22 -4.93 -1.69
CA THR A 192 17.25 -4.64 -0.64
C THR A 192 17.01 -5.88 0.22
N ASN A 193 16.25 -6.85 -0.30
CA ASN A 193 16.09 -8.19 0.28
C ASN A 193 15.37 -9.11 -0.74
N PRO A 194 16.06 -10.05 -1.41
CA PRO A 194 15.48 -10.88 -2.45
C PRO A 194 14.65 -12.06 -1.93
N THR A 195 14.40 -12.13 -0.62
CA THR A 195 13.51 -13.15 -0.03
C THR A 195 12.16 -12.61 0.38
N TRP A 196 11.89 -11.33 0.11
CA TRP A 196 10.69 -10.61 0.53
C TRP A 196 9.87 -10.15 -0.69
N PRO A 197 8.55 -9.87 -0.52
CA PRO A 197 7.67 -9.64 -1.65
C PRO A 197 7.81 -8.21 -2.16
N THR A 198 8.07 -8.03 -3.46
CA THR A 198 8.35 -6.74 -4.07
C THR A 198 7.14 -6.19 -4.84
N THR A 199 6.78 -4.94 -4.57
CA THR A 199 5.89 -4.13 -5.41
C THR A 199 6.62 -2.85 -5.82
N TRP A 200 6.74 -2.61 -7.12
CA TRP A 200 7.24 -1.32 -7.63
C TRP A 200 6.06 -0.38 -7.84
N PHE A 201 6.07 0.75 -7.15
CA PHE A 201 4.96 1.70 -7.15
C PHE A 201 5.38 3.05 -7.73
N VAL A 202 4.49 3.64 -8.53
CA VAL A 202 4.63 5.01 -9.04
C VAL A 202 3.40 5.82 -8.63
N PRO A 203 3.55 6.89 -7.84
CA PRO A 203 2.44 7.78 -7.52
C PRO A 203 2.02 8.61 -8.73
N ASN A 204 0.73 8.90 -8.86
CA ASN A 204 0.25 9.91 -9.79
C ASN A 204 0.75 11.29 -9.34
N LEU A 205 1.40 12.02 -10.25
CA LEU A 205 1.88 13.37 -9.99
C LEU A 205 0.83 14.40 -10.42
N THR A 206 0.74 15.49 -9.66
CA THR A 206 -0.18 16.61 -9.92
C THR A 206 0.56 17.85 -10.42
N GLY A 207 1.89 17.85 -10.39
CA GLY A 207 2.73 19.01 -10.65
C GLY A 207 2.74 20.04 -9.52
N SER A 208 2.07 19.75 -8.40
CA SER A 208 2.06 20.57 -7.19
C SER A 208 2.64 19.78 -6.03
N TYR A 209 3.49 20.43 -5.23
CA TYR A 209 4.09 19.84 -4.03
C TYR A 209 3.01 19.33 -3.04
N PRO A 210 3.16 18.13 -2.43
CA PRO A 210 4.30 17.21 -2.52
C PRO A 210 4.19 16.15 -3.64
N PHE A 211 3.23 16.26 -4.57
CA PHE A 211 3.04 15.35 -5.70
C PHE A 211 3.60 15.92 -7.02
N ASP A 212 4.65 16.72 -6.93
CA ASP A 212 5.43 17.23 -8.05
C ASP A 212 6.58 16.27 -8.44
N ASP A 213 7.02 15.42 -7.50
CA ASP A 213 8.09 14.44 -7.69
C ASP A 213 7.85 13.19 -6.82
N PRO A 214 8.08 11.94 -7.31
CA PRO A 214 7.94 10.74 -6.49
C PRO A 214 8.82 10.73 -5.23
N TYR A 215 9.98 11.39 -5.26
CA TYR A 215 10.80 11.65 -4.09
C TYR A 215 10.03 12.41 -3.02
N ASN A 216 9.36 13.50 -3.40
CA ASN A 216 8.59 14.30 -2.45
C ASN A 216 7.43 13.51 -1.87
N VAL A 217 6.80 12.62 -2.65
CA VAL A 217 5.77 11.71 -2.13
C VAL A 217 6.34 10.83 -1.00
N MET A 218 7.50 10.20 -1.20
CA MET A 218 8.13 9.39 -0.14
C MET A 218 8.60 10.26 1.04
N ASN A 219 9.19 11.43 0.76
CA ASN A 219 9.73 12.32 1.79
C ASN A 219 8.66 12.90 2.72
N HIS A 220 7.39 12.98 2.27
CA HIS A 220 6.26 13.43 3.07
C HIS A 220 5.44 12.28 3.67
N TRP A 221 5.78 11.02 3.35
CA TRP A 221 5.11 9.87 3.93
C TRP A 221 5.43 9.79 5.43
N GLY A 222 4.38 9.77 6.26
CA GLY A 222 4.48 10.00 7.71
C GLY A 222 4.94 8.80 8.54
N ALA A 223 5.22 7.65 7.92
CA ALA A 223 5.64 6.42 8.58
C ALA A 223 6.54 5.58 7.68
N ASN A 224 7.16 4.52 8.20
CA ASN A 224 7.87 3.55 7.38
C ASN A 224 6.90 2.59 6.65
N HIS A 225 5.66 2.43 7.12
CA HIS A 225 4.67 1.54 6.52
C HIS A 225 3.61 2.29 5.70
N GLY A 226 3.01 1.58 4.75
CA GLY A 226 1.79 1.96 4.05
C GLY A 226 0.85 0.77 3.88
N ALA A 227 -0.44 1.07 3.74
CA ALA A 227 -1.47 0.11 3.35
C ALA A 227 -1.90 0.40 1.92
N ILE A 228 -1.86 -0.60 1.04
CA ILE A 228 -2.20 -0.43 -0.37
C ILE A 228 -3.44 -1.26 -0.69
N CYS A 229 -4.40 -0.61 -1.34
CA CYS A 229 -5.61 -1.22 -1.86
C CYS A 229 -5.65 -1.10 -3.39
N VAL A 230 -6.32 -2.04 -4.05
CA VAL A 230 -6.50 -2.01 -5.51
C VAL A 230 -7.47 -0.90 -5.92
N GLY A 231 -7.24 -0.34 -7.10
CA GLY A 231 -8.01 0.76 -7.66
C GLY A 231 -7.58 2.14 -7.18
N HIS A 232 -8.11 3.16 -7.84
CA HIS A 232 -7.98 4.57 -7.44
C HIS A 232 -9.18 4.97 -6.56
N VAL A 233 -9.11 4.58 -5.29
CA VAL A 233 -10.20 4.75 -4.31
C VAL A 233 -9.99 5.95 -3.38
N GLY A 234 -9.10 6.88 -3.74
CA GLY A 234 -8.78 8.02 -2.89
C GLY A 234 -9.97 8.94 -2.61
N GLY A 235 -10.91 9.07 -3.55
CA GLY A 235 -12.16 9.81 -3.34
C GLY A 235 -13.08 9.15 -2.30
N ASP A 236 -13.13 7.82 -2.29
CA ASP A 236 -13.90 7.05 -1.31
C ASP A 236 -13.25 7.16 0.08
N LEU A 237 -11.93 7.09 0.17
CA LEU A 237 -11.16 7.31 1.40
C LEU A 237 -11.35 8.73 1.95
N LEU A 238 -11.33 9.76 1.10
CA LEU A 238 -11.64 11.14 1.51
C LEU A 238 -13.05 11.28 2.08
N THR A 239 -14.03 10.65 1.42
CA THR A 239 -15.41 10.62 1.88
C THR A 239 -15.50 9.96 3.25
N LEU A 240 -14.91 8.77 3.41
CA LEU A 240 -14.90 8.02 4.66
C LEU A 240 -14.18 8.78 5.78
N ALA A 241 -13.03 9.39 5.49
CA ALA A 241 -12.27 10.20 6.43
C ALA A 241 -13.09 11.39 6.95
N SER A 242 -13.83 12.07 6.07
CA SER A 242 -14.72 13.17 6.46
C SER A 242 -15.88 12.70 7.37
N MET A 243 -16.41 11.50 7.14
CA MET A 243 -17.40 10.87 8.03
C MET A 243 -16.81 10.54 9.40
N LEU A 244 -15.52 10.22 9.47
CA LEU A 244 -14.82 9.92 10.73
C LEU A 244 -14.19 11.16 11.39
N ARG A 245 -14.23 12.32 10.70
CA ARG A 245 -13.57 13.57 11.10
C ARG A 245 -12.06 13.39 11.27
N ILE A 246 -11.47 12.62 10.36
CA ILE A 246 -10.03 12.46 10.21
C ILE A 246 -9.59 13.38 9.07
N PRO A 247 -8.83 14.46 9.34
CA PRO A 247 -8.33 15.33 8.28
C PRO A 247 -7.34 14.60 7.37
N VAL A 248 -7.38 14.92 6.08
CA VAL A 248 -6.46 14.39 5.07
C VAL A 248 -5.35 15.42 4.80
N ASP A 249 -4.13 15.13 5.25
CA ASP A 249 -3.00 16.07 5.20
C ASP A 249 -2.15 15.94 3.93
N MET A 250 -2.36 14.89 3.13
CA MET A 250 -1.69 14.67 1.86
C MET A 250 -2.55 13.81 0.93
N HIS A 251 -2.95 14.35 -0.24
CA HIS A 251 -3.59 13.55 -1.29
C HIS A 251 -3.34 14.06 -2.72
N ASN A 252 -3.36 13.16 -3.70
CA ASN A 252 -3.30 13.48 -5.15
C ASN A 252 -4.63 13.25 -5.89
N VAL A 253 -5.72 13.05 -5.14
CA VAL A 253 -7.07 12.86 -5.69
C VAL A 253 -7.52 14.13 -6.43
N PRO A 254 -7.96 14.03 -7.71
CA PRO A 254 -8.53 15.16 -8.43
C PRO A 254 -9.76 15.74 -7.74
N LEU A 255 -9.88 17.08 -7.73
CA LEU A 255 -10.93 17.79 -7.01
C LEU A 255 -12.36 17.31 -7.35
N GLY A 256 -12.61 16.88 -8.58
CA GLY A 256 -13.91 16.37 -9.02
C GLY A 256 -14.34 15.05 -8.35
N ARG A 257 -13.44 14.35 -7.67
CA ARG A 257 -13.73 13.14 -6.87
C ARG A 257 -13.75 13.40 -5.36
N VAL A 258 -13.51 14.64 -4.92
CA VAL A 258 -13.60 15.00 -3.50
C VAL A 258 -15.08 15.15 -3.15
N PHE A 259 -15.59 14.28 -2.29
CA PHE A 259 -16.98 14.31 -1.83
C PHE A 259 -17.02 14.30 -0.30
N GLN A 260 -17.60 15.34 0.28
CA GLN A 260 -17.63 15.58 1.73
C GLN A 260 -19.00 16.13 2.14
N PRO A 261 -19.38 16.08 3.43
CA PRO A 261 -20.61 16.68 3.90
C PRO A 261 -20.68 18.17 3.53
N ALA A 262 -21.86 18.64 3.09
CA ALA A 262 -22.05 20.00 2.56
C ALA A 262 -21.60 21.14 3.50
N VAL A 263 -21.49 20.87 4.81
CA VAL A 263 -20.98 21.83 5.78
C VAL A 263 -19.49 22.16 5.60
N TRP A 264 -18.67 21.29 4.99
CA TRP A 264 -17.28 21.58 4.64
C TRP A 264 -17.18 22.79 3.70
N SER A 265 -18.12 22.95 2.75
CA SER A 265 -18.18 24.12 1.87
C SER A 265 -18.45 25.41 2.66
N ARG A 266 -19.20 25.35 3.76
CA ARG A 266 -19.43 26.51 4.66
C ARG A 266 -18.21 26.86 5.50
N LEU A 267 -17.26 25.94 5.62
CA LEU A 267 -15.97 26.12 6.30
C LEU A 267 -14.82 26.44 5.33
N GLY A 268 -15.15 26.70 4.05
CA GLY A 268 -14.22 27.25 3.06
C GLY A 268 -13.67 26.25 2.05
N ALA A 269 -14.18 25.01 1.98
CA ALA A 269 -13.60 23.96 1.14
C ALA A 269 -13.56 24.28 -0.36
N THR A 270 -14.38 25.23 -0.85
CA THR A 270 -14.35 25.68 -2.25
C THR A 270 -13.13 26.56 -2.59
N LEU A 271 -12.57 27.27 -1.60
CA LEU A 271 -11.44 28.19 -1.79
C LEU A 271 -10.14 27.65 -1.18
N ASP A 272 -10.26 26.88 -0.09
CA ASP A 272 -9.16 26.30 0.67
C ASP A 272 -9.59 24.89 1.14
N PRO A 273 -9.51 23.87 0.26
CA PRO A 273 -9.98 22.52 0.57
C PRO A 273 -9.30 21.91 1.79
N CYS A 274 -7.97 21.95 1.83
CA CYS A 274 -7.18 21.37 2.92
C CYS A 274 -7.45 22.10 4.24
N GLY A 275 -7.33 23.43 4.29
CA GLY A 275 -7.59 24.14 5.55
C GLY A 275 -9.03 24.02 6.02
N ALA A 276 -10.01 23.91 5.11
CA ALA A 276 -11.40 23.66 5.49
C ALA A 276 -11.62 22.28 6.11
N ASP A 277 -10.92 21.26 5.61
CA ASP A 277 -10.99 19.91 6.16
C ASP A 277 -10.49 19.86 7.60
N PHE A 278 -9.35 20.49 7.87
CA PHE A 278 -8.82 20.63 9.23
C PHE A 278 -9.78 21.41 10.15
N ARG A 279 -10.33 22.53 9.69
CA ARG A 279 -11.32 23.32 10.46
C ARG A 279 -12.57 22.50 10.77
N ALA A 280 -13.07 21.74 9.80
CA ALA A 280 -14.26 20.92 9.97
C ALA A 280 -14.01 19.77 10.95
N CYS A 281 -12.93 19.03 10.77
CA CYS A 281 -12.57 17.92 11.66
C CYS A 281 -12.36 18.42 13.09
N ALA A 282 -11.66 19.54 13.28
CA ALA A 282 -11.48 20.14 14.61
C ALA A 282 -12.80 20.64 15.23
N HIS A 283 -13.71 21.19 14.42
CA HIS A 283 -14.99 21.70 14.90
C HIS A 283 -15.94 20.58 15.36
N PHE A 284 -16.03 19.49 14.60
CA PHE A 284 -16.96 18.39 14.88
C PHE A 284 -16.39 17.32 15.81
N GLY A 285 -15.06 17.17 15.86
CA GLY A 285 -14.40 16.18 16.69
C GLY A 285 -14.69 14.71 16.30
N PRO A 286 -14.15 13.75 17.06
CA PRO A 286 -14.39 12.33 16.82
C PRO A 286 -15.87 11.98 17.02
N LEU A 287 -16.37 11.04 16.23
CA LEU A 287 -17.79 10.66 16.23
C LEU A 287 -18.29 10.10 17.58
N TYR A 288 -17.42 9.46 18.35
CA TYR A 288 -17.79 8.74 19.57
C TYR A 288 -17.21 9.33 20.87
N GLY A 289 -16.62 10.53 20.79
CA GLY A 289 -16.01 11.23 21.94
C GLY A 289 -14.51 11.02 22.07
#